data_AF-A0ABD5DZD1-F1
#
_entry.id   AF-A0ABD5DZD1-F1
#
_cell.length_a   1.000
_cell.length_b   1.000
_cell.length_c   1.000
_cell.angle_alpha   90.00
_cell.angle_beta   90.00
_cell.angle_gamma   90.00
#
_symmetry.space_group_name_H-M   'P 1'
#
loop_
_entity.id
_entity.type
_entity.pdbx_description
1 polymer ?
#
loop_
_entity_poly.entity_id
_entity_poly.type
_entity_poly.pdbx_seq_one_letter_code
_entity_poly.pdbx_strand_id
1 'polypeptide(L)'
;MSTLTEAAESAADLAAVDDLAYGARFLASLPLHAHRDPAVLRRWAEAADRFGADLARTPAPAPAHVVESTGGLERGLLARYTSRPQAVELYTDAIAAAERLVARLGWRAWFPAGSVRAAALAHEAVHERLHHGPERAALKQALGHTALRLGRLRVPAHVAGAEELAAHAYARTVCGLGRSPLLLSAALAASYTAEVPAPAASAREK
;
A
#
# COMPACT_ATOMS: atom_id res chain seq x y z
N MET A 1 26.76 -6.46 -14.66
CA MET A 1 25.72 -7.49 -14.86
C MET A 1 25.21 -7.91 -13.48
N SER A 2 24.14 -7.29 -12.99
CA SER A 2 23.50 -7.65 -11.73
C SER A 2 22.14 -8.25 -12.07
N THR A 3 22.07 -9.58 -12.04
CA THR A 3 20.83 -10.34 -12.13
C THR A 3 20.16 -10.31 -10.77
N LEU A 4 19.43 -9.23 -10.48
CA LEU A 4 18.38 -9.28 -9.46
C LEU A 4 17.17 -9.89 -10.13
N THR A 5 17.13 -11.22 -10.13
CA THR A 5 15.85 -11.93 -10.21
C THR A 5 15.13 -11.60 -8.90
N GLU A 6 14.36 -10.50 -8.87
CA GLU A 6 13.32 -10.33 -7.87
C GLU A 6 12.44 -11.56 -7.97
N ALA A 7 12.55 -12.45 -6.98
CA ALA A 7 11.63 -13.56 -6.87
C ALA A 7 10.24 -12.94 -6.71
N ALA A 8 9.40 -13.04 -7.74
CA ALA A 8 7.99 -12.73 -7.62
C ALA A 8 7.46 -13.55 -6.44
N GLU A 9 7.09 -12.87 -5.36
CA GLU A 9 6.57 -13.54 -4.17
C GLU A 9 5.30 -14.29 -4.58
N SER A 10 5.26 -15.59 -4.28
CA SER A 10 4.07 -16.37 -4.62
C SER A 10 2.90 -15.94 -3.72
N ALA A 11 1.67 -16.14 -4.21
CA ALA A 11 0.49 -15.89 -3.39
C ALA A 11 0.48 -16.72 -2.09
N ALA A 12 1.10 -17.91 -2.09
CA ALA A 12 1.24 -18.73 -0.89
C ALA A 12 2.18 -18.09 0.14
N ASP A 13 3.29 -17.52 -0.31
CA ASP A 13 4.25 -16.82 0.56
C ASP A 13 3.60 -15.56 1.17
N LEU A 14 2.82 -14.83 0.36
CA LEU A 14 2.07 -13.65 0.80
C LEU A 14 0.95 -14.00 1.80
N ALA A 15 0.33 -15.19 1.69
CA ALA A 15 -0.64 -15.65 2.67
C ALA A 15 0.00 -15.93 4.05
N ALA A 16 1.25 -16.42 4.06
CA ALA A 16 1.96 -16.85 5.25
C ALA A 16 2.72 -15.72 5.97
N VAL A 17 3.14 -14.67 5.26
CA VAL A 17 3.83 -13.52 5.87
C VAL A 17 2.87 -12.71 6.73
N ASP A 18 3.29 -12.24 7.90
CA ASP A 18 2.53 -11.30 8.74
C ASP A 18 2.42 -9.91 8.08
N ASP A 19 1.33 -9.17 8.33
CA ASP A 19 1.08 -7.85 7.72
C ASP A 19 2.20 -6.84 8.03
N LEU A 20 2.70 -6.83 9.27
CA LEU A 20 3.74 -5.89 9.67
C LEU A 20 5.13 -6.33 9.17
N ALA A 21 5.37 -7.64 9.11
CA ALA A 21 6.56 -8.18 8.46
C ALA A 21 6.58 -7.78 6.97
N TYR A 22 5.44 -7.89 6.29
CA TYR A 22 5.30 -7.44 4.91
C TYR A 22 5.48 -5.92 4.78
N GLY A 23 4.86 -5.13 5.66
CA GLY A 23 5.05 -3.68 5.69
C GLY A 23 6.51 -3.26 5.85
N ALA A 24 7.29 -3.98 6.66
CA ALA A 24 8.73 -3.74 6.79
C ALA A 24 9.51 -4.09 5.50
N ARG A 25 9.14 -5.18 4.81
CA ARG A 25 9.71 -5.53 3.50
C ARG A 25 9.38 -4.48 2.43
N PHE A 26 8.14 -3.99 2.42
CA PHE A 26 7.72 -2.88 1.56
C PHE A 26 8.56 -1.64 1.80
N LEU A 27 8.82 -1.24 3.06
CA LEU A 27 9.73 -0.13 3.32
C LEU A 27 11.16 -0.45 2.83
N ALA A 28 11.64 -1.66 3.03
CA ALA A 28 12.98 -2.06 2.59
C ALA A 28 13.16 -2.03 1.06
N SER A 29 12.09 -2.22 0.27
CA SER A 29 12.16 -2.18 -1.20
C SER A 29 12.28 -0.75 -1.75
N LEU A 30 11.98 0.27 -0.95
CA LEU A 30 12.12 1.65 -1.37
C LEU A 30 13.61 2.04 -1.41
N PRO A 31 14.13 2.61 -2.53
CA PRO A 31 15.54 2.98 -2.66
C PRO A 31 16.07 3.90 -1.55
N LEU A 32 15.21 4.77 -1.00
CA LEU A 32 15.54 5.67 0.11
C LEU A 32 15.90 4.93 1.42
N HIS A 33 15.56 3.64 1.51
CA HIS A 33 15.75 2.81 2.69
C HIS A 33 16.79 1.70 2.49
N ALA A 34 17.50 1.66 1.35
CA ALA A 34 18.41 0.56 0.98
C ALA A 34 19.52 0.25 2.02
N HIS A 35 19.87 1.21 2.88
CA HIS A 35 20.89 1.06 3.93
C HIS A 35 20.32 1.16 5.35
N ARG A 36 19.00 1.11 5.50
CA ARG A 36 18.36 1.20 6.81
C ARG A 36 18.43 -0.13 7.52
N ASP A 37 18.69 -0.07 8.82
CA ASP A 37 18.61 -1.21 9.72
C ASP A 37 17.18 -1.81 9.65
N PRO A 38 17.04 -3.13 9.37
CA PRO A 38 15.75 -3.81 9.33
C PRO A 38 14.89 -3.59 10.59
N ALA A 39 15.50 -3.49 11.77
CA ALA A 39 14.78 -3.22 13.01
C ALA A 39 14.17 -1.80 13.03
N VAL A 40 14.81 -0.82 12.40
CA VAL A 40 14.24 0.53 12.21
C VAL A 40 13.03 0.47 11.30
N LEU A 41 13.13 -0.24 10.17
CA LEU A 41 12.02 -0.39 9.22
C LEU A 41 10.83 -1.09 9.86
N ARG A 42 11.06 -2.14 10.66
CA ARG A 42 10.00 -2.84 11.39
C ARG A 42 9.28 -1.93 12.39
N ARG A 43 10.00 -1.05 13.09
CA ARG A 43 9.41 -0.07 14.01
C ARG A 43 8.61 1.00 13.27
N TRP A 44 9.10 1.48 12.12
CA TRP A 44 8.34 2.43 11.31
C TRP A 44 7.06 1.79 10.73
N ALA A 45 7.13 0.55 10.27
CA ALA A 45 5.97 -0.17 9.80
C ALA A 45 4.91 -0.33 10.92
N GLU A 46 5.35 -0.69 12.12
CA GLU A 46 4.46 -0.80 13.28
C GLU A 46 3.84 0.55 13.69
N ALA A 47 4.63 1.61 13.71
CA ALA A 47 4.15 2.94 14.05
C ALA A 47 3.14 3.47 13.01
N ALA A 48 3.39 3.24 11.72
CA ALA A 48 2.47 3.61 10.65
C ALA A 48 1.17 2.79 10.68
N ASP A 49 1.26 1.47 10.88
CA ASP A 49 0.07 0.59 10.98
C ASP A 49 -0.81 1.01 12.17
N ARG A 50 -0.19 1.20 13.34
CA ARG A 50 -0.89 1.65 14.54
C ARG A 50 -1.53 3.02 14.34
N PHE A 51 -0.82 3.96 13.71
CA PHE A 51 -1.35 5.28 13.40
C PHE A 51 -2.60 5.18 12.50
N GLY A 52 -2.54 4.38 11.43
CA GLY A 52 -3.68 4.17 10.55
C GLY A 52 -4.87 3.53 11.25
N ALA A 53 -4.63 2.53 12.11
CA ALA A 53 -5.67 1.89 12.91
C ALA A 53 -6.30 2.85 13.94
N ASP A 54 -5.50 3.70 14.59
CA ASP A 54 -6.01 4.71 15.51
C ASP A 54 -6.80 5.81 14.79
N LEU A 55 -6.40 6.14 13.56
CA LEU A 55 -7.12 7.09 12.71
C LEU A 55 -8.54 6.61 12.38
N ALA A 56 -8.77 5.29 12.35
CA ALA A 56 -10.08 4.69 12.13
C ALA A 56 -11.08 4.95 13.27
N ARG A 57 -10.64 5.44 14.44
CA ARG A 57 -11.55 5.86 15.52
C ARG A 57 -12.33 7.13 15.18
N THR A 58 -11.80 7.93 14.26
CA THR A 58 -12.50 9.08 13.67
C THR A 58 -12.53 8.91 12.16
N PRO A 59 -13.43 8.03 11.65
CA PRO A 59 -13.50 7.74 10.23
C PRO A 59 -13.70 9.02 9.42
N ALA A 60 -12.93 9.14 8.33
CA ALA A 60 -13.16 10.16 7.34
C ALA A 60 -14.54 9.96 6.70
N PRO A 61 -15.25 11.03 6.34
CA PRO A 61 -16.45 10.90 5.54
C PRO A 61 -16.12 10.25 4.19
N ALA A 62 -17.12 9.61 3.57
CA ALA A 62 -16.98 9.11 2.22
C ALA A 62 -16.60 10.27 1.27
N PRO A 63 -15.74 10.03 0.26
CA PRO A 63 -15.35 11.07 -0.68
C PRO A 63 -16.59 11.60 -1.42
N ALA A 64 -16.73 12.93 -1.49
CA ALA A 64 -17.89 13.58 -2.07
C ALA A 64 -18.02 13.35 -3.58
N HIS A 65 -16.91 13.08 -4.27
CA HIS A 65 -16.87 12.83 -5.71
C HIS A 65 -16.02 11.60 -6.01
N VAL A 66 -16.67 10.59 -6.61
CA VAL A 66 -16.01 9.37 -7.12
C VAL A 66 -16.21 9.29 -8.63
N VAL A 67 -15.12 9.09 -9.37
CA VAL A 67 -15.14 8.85 -10.82
C VAL A 67 -14.72 7.41 -11.06
N GLU A 68 -15.42 6.70 -11.93
CA GLU A 68 -15.00 5.36 -12.37
C GLU A 68 -14.24 5.45 -13.69
N SER A 69 -13.16 4.69 -13.80
CA SER A 69 -12.30 4.65 -14.99
C SER A 69 -11.67 3.26 -15.14
N THR A 70 -11.02 3.01 -16.28
CA THR A 70 -10.25 1.78 -16.54
C THR A 70 -8.77 2.11 -16.73
N GLY A 71 -7.91 1.09 -16.81
CA GLY A 71 -6.46 1.25 -16.98
C GLY A 71 -5.71 1.32 -15.66
N GLY A 72 -6.35 0.99 -14.53
CA GLY A 72 -5.67 0.89 -13.25
C GLY A 72 -4.68 -0.26 -13.20
N LEU A 73 -4.93 -1.32 -13.96
CA LEU A 73 -4.04 -2.48 -14.03
C LEU A 73 -2.67 -2.12 -14.60
N GLU A 74 -2.65 -1.42 -15.73
CA GLU A 74 -1.42 -0.93 -16.37
C GLU A 74 -0.65 0.04 -15.46
N ARG A 75 -1.37 0.75 -14.59
CA ARG A 75 -0.82 1.73 -13.65
C ARG A 75 -0.42 1.11 -12.30
N GLY A 76 -0.83 -0.11 -12.01
CA GLY A 76 -0.71 -0.71 -10.68
C GLY A 76 -1.54 0.00 -9.60
N LEU A 77 -2.67 0.61 -9.97
CA LEU A 77 -3.53 1.41 -9.08
C LEU A 77 -4.94 0.85 -9.00
N LEU A 78 -5.49 0.74 -7.79
CA LEU A 78 -6.91 0.46 -7.57
C LEU A 78 -7.75 1.73 -7.55
N ALA A 79 -7.15 2.81 -7.06
CA ALA A 79 -7.74 4.13 -6.96
C ALA A 79 -6.64 5.19 -7.02
N ARG A 80 -7.03 6.44 -7.20
CA ARG A 80 -6.18 7.60 -6.94
C ARG A 80 -7.00 8.80 -6.52
N TYR A 81 -6.48 9.56 -5.57
CA TYR A 81 -6.96 10.90 -5.25
C TYR A 81 -6.42 11.93 -6.25
N THR A 82 -7.30 12.77 -6.79
CA THR A 82 -6.95 13.97 -7.55
C THR A 82 -7.39 15.20 -6.76
N SER A 83 -6.54 16.22 -6.68
CA SER A 83 -6.83 17.43 -5.89
C SER A 83 -7.48 18.56 -6.68
N ARG A 84 -7.48 18.52 -8.03
CA ARG A 84 -8.02 19.57 -8.91
C ARG A 84 -8.60 18.99 -10.22
N PRO A 85 -9.92 18.75 -10.33
CA PRO A 85 -10.91 18.84 -9.26
C PRO A 85 -10.68 17.78 -8.17
N GLN A 86 -11.18 18.03 -6.97
CA GLN A 86 -11.12 17.08 -5.88
C GLN A 86 -12.01 15.86 -6.21
N ALA A 87 -11.40 14.70 -6.43
CA ALA A 87 -12.11 13.47 -6.74
C ALA A 87 -11.27 12.25 -6.39
N VAL A 88 -11.95 11.13 -6.14
CA VAL A 88 -11.32 9.81 -6.12
C VAL A 88 -11.66 9.10 -7.41
N GLU A 89 -10.66 8.82 -8.24
CA GLU A 89 -10.81 7.99 -9.43
C GLU A 89 -10.60 6.53 -9.04
N LEU A 90 -11.62 5.70 -9.22
CA LEU A 90 -11.59 4.26 -9.02
C LEU A 90 -11.37 3.54 -10.34
N TYR A 91 -10.41 2.62 -10.35
CA TYR A 91 -10.10 1.81 -11.52
C TYR A 91 -10.86 0.49 -11.51
N THR A 92 -11.98 0.43 -12.23
CA THR A 92 -12.92 -0.71 -12.17
C THR A 92 -12.32 -2.01 -12.69
N ASP A 93 -11.42 -1.94 -13.66
CA ASP A 93 -10.66 -3.09 -14.18
C ASP A 93 -9.77 -3.70 -13.10
N ALA A 94 -9.06 -2.84 -12.34
CA ALA A 94 -8.16 -3.25 -11.28
C ALA A 94 -8.91 -3.79 -10.05
N ILE A 95 -10.00 -3.13 -9.66
CA ILE A 95 -10.89 -3.62 -8.60
C ILE A 95 -11.46 -4.99 -8.98
N ALA A 96 -11.96 -5.16 -10.20
CA ALA A 96 -12.52 -6.43 -10.65
C ALA A 96 -11.44 -7.54 -10.71
N ALA A 97 -10.22 -7.21 -11.12
CA ALA A 97 -9.11 -8.15 -11.10
C ALA A 97 -8.74 -8.60 -9.68
N ALA A 98 -8.65 -7.66 -8.74
CA ALA A 98 -8.41 -7.94 -7.33
C ALA A 98 -9.53 -8.81 -6.71
N GLU A 99 -10.80 -8.54 -7.01
CA GLU A 99 -11.94 -9.36 -6.57
C GLU A 99 -11.88 -10.79 -7.10
N ARG A 100 -11.51 -10.95 -8.38
CA ARG A 100 -11.28 -12.28 -8.97
C ARG A 100 -10.09 -12.98 -8.32
N LEU A 101 -9.01 -12.26 -8.03
CA LEU A 101 -7.82 -12.81 -7.38
C LEU A 101 -8.14 -13.30 -5.97
N VAL A 102 -8.84 -12.51 -5.16
CA VAL A 102 -9.32 -12.90 -3.83
C VAL A 102 -10.12 -14.20 -3.90
N ALA A 103 -11.04 -14.32 -4.87
CA ALA A 103 -11.81 -15.54 -5.05
C ALA A 103 -10.93 -16.75 -5.43
N ARG A 104 -10.01 -16.58 -6.38
CA ARG A 104 -9.09 -17.65 -6.83
C ARG A 104 -8.17 -18.14 -5.72
N LEU A 105 -7.69 -17.23 -4.86
CA LEU A 105 -6.79 -17.55 -3.76
C LEU A 105 -7.52 -18.08 -2.51
N GLY A 106 -8.85 -18.13 -2.51
CA GLY A 106 -9.63 -18.54 -1.35
C GLY A 106 -9.61 -17.53 -0.20
N TRP A 107 -9.24 -16.27 -0.46
CA TRP A 107 -9.06 -15.24 0.57
C TRP A 107 -10.35 -14.51 0.97
N ARG A 108 -11.52 -15.06 0.66
CA ARG A 108 -12.82 -14.43 0.97
C ARG A 108 -13.07 -14.21 2.46
N ALA A 109 -12.45 -15.03 3.32
CA ALA A 109 -12.49 -14.83 4.76
C ALA A 109 -11.73 -13.56 5.23
N TRP A 110 -10.74 -13.11 4.44
CA TRP A 110 -9.96 -11.91 4.73
C TRP A 110 -10.50 -10.69 3.99
N PHE A 111 -10.99 -10.89 2.77
CA PHE A 111 -11.54 -9.85 1.88
C PHE A 111 -12.94 -10.28 1.37
N PRO A 112 -14.00 -9.96 2.13
CA PRO A 112 -15.38 -10.23 1.70
C PRO A 112 -15.72 -9.59 0.35
N ALA A 113 -16.76 -10.09 -0.33
CA ALA A 113 -17.17 -9.54 -1.62
C ALA A 113 -17.52 -8.04 -1.51
N GLY A 114 -16.97 -7.23 -2.42
CA GLY A 114 -17.15 -5.77 -2.43
C GLY A 114 -16.21 -5.01 -1.50
N SER A 115 -15.48 -5.71 -0.62
CA SER A 115 -14.57 -5.06 0.34
C SER A 115 -13.37 -4.41 -0.34
N VAL A 116 -12.97 -4.87 -1.53
CA VAL A 116 -11.85 -4.28 -2.28
C VAL A 116 -12.15 -2.83 -2.65
N ARG A 117 -13.35 -2.56 -3.16
CA ARG A 117 -13.79 -1.19 -3.50
C ARG A 117 -13.85 -0.30 -2.26
N ALA A 118 -14.46 -0.81 -1.18
CA ALA A 118 -14.57 -0.08 0.08
C ALA A 118 -13.18 0.26 0.65
N ALA A 119 -12.25 -0.70 0.62
CA ALA A 119 -10.88 -0.52 1.08
C ALA A 119 -10.10 0.49 0.23
N ALA A 120 -10.28 0.48 -1.10
CA ALA A 120 -9.65 1.45 -1.99
C ALA A 120 -10.13 2.88 -1.68
N LEU A 121 -11.44 3.08 -1.51
CA LEU A 121 -11.99 4.40 -1.12
C LEU A 121 -11.49 4.85 0.26
N ALA A 122 -11.44 3.93 1.23
CA ALA A 122 -10.93 4.23 2.57
C ALA A 122 -9.44 4.59 2.55
N HIS A 123 -8.65 3.94 1.69
CA HIS A 123 -7.22 4.24 1.50
C HIS A 123 -7.04 5.66 0.96
N GLU A 124 -7.75 6.05 -0.10
CA GLU A 124 -7.64 7.41 -0.66
C GLU A 124 -8.09 8.50 0.31
N ALA A 125 -9.09 8.22 1.16
CA ALA A 125 -9.53 9.17 2.19
C ALA A 125 -8.41 9.49 3.21
N VAL A 126 -7.48 8.56 3.46
CA VAL A 126 -6.32 8.83 4.30
C VAL A 126 -5.30 9.69 3.58
N HIS A 127 -5.05 9.43 2.29
CA HIS A 127 -4.15 10.27 1.49
C HIS A 127 -4.62 11.72 1.45
N GLU A 128 -5.93 11.97 1.31
CA GLU A 128 -6.50 13.32 1.42
C GLU A 128 -6.14 14.00 2.75
N ARG A 129 -6.34 13.29 3.88
CA ARG A 129 -6.00 13.79 5.23
C ARG A 129 -4.51 14.01 5.41
N LEU A 130 -3.66 13.13 4.87
CA LEU A 130 -2.20 13.25 4.97
C LEU A 130 -1.63 14.31 4.02
N HIS A 131 -2.33 14.67 2.94
CA HIS A 131 -1.92 15.75 2.06
C HIS A 131 -2.28 17.14 2.57
N HIS A 132 -3.45 17.28 3.20
CA HIS A 132 -4.02 18.60 3.54
C HIS A 132 -4.24 18.83 5.04
N GLY A 133 -4.19 17.79 5.86
CA GLY A 133 -4.56 17.84 7.28
C GLY A 133 -3.40 17.83 8.27
N PRO A 134 -3.67 18.12 9.56
CA PRO A 134 -2.69 18.02 10.65
C PRO A 134 -2.15 16.60 10.85
N GLU A 135 -2.83 15.58 10.34
CA GLU A 135 -2.47 14.17 10.42
C GLU A 135 -1.07 13.90 9.86
N ARG A 136 -0.63 14.65 8.83
CA ARG A 136 0.72 14.51 8.28
C ARG A 136 1.80 14.79 9.32
N ALA A 137 1.61 15.84 10.11
CA ALA A 137 2.54 16.18 11.18
C ALA A 137 2.47 15.14 12.31
N ALA A 138 1.26 14.69 12.66
CA ALA A 138 1.05 13.66 13.67
C ALA A 138 1.72 12.32 13.30
N LEU A 139 1.64 11.90 12.02
CA LEU A 139 2.32 10.69 11.54
C LEU A 139 3.84 10.81 11.67
N LYS A 140 4.44 11.96 11.29
CA LYS A 140 5.89 12.19 11.46
C LYS A 140 6.31 12.08 12.92
N GLN A 141 5.49 12.58 13.84
CA GLN A 141 5.74 12.45 15.28
C GLN A 141 5.64 10.99 15.73
N ALA A 142 4.61 10.27 15.30
CA ALA A 142 4.42 8.86 15.64
C ALA A 142 5.57 7.96 15.16
N LEU A 143 6.12 8.24 13.98
CA LEU A 143 7.27 7.52 13.42
C LEU A 143 8.58 7.77 14.20
N GLY A 144 8.68 8.88 14.92
CA GLY A 144 9.82 9.22 15.76
C GLY A 144 11.15 9.44 15.00
N HIS A 145 11.11 9.53 13.66
CA HIS A 145 12.31 9.81 12.86
C HIS A 145 12.66 11.29 12.96
N THR A 146 13.91 11.62 13.27
CA THR A 146 14.37 12.99 13.50
C THR A 146 15.31 13.42 12.38
N ALA A 147 15.00 14.53 11.69
CA ALA A 147 15.84 15.15 10.66
C ALA A 147 17.01 15.93 11.29
N LEU A 148 16.70 16.70 12.34
CA LEU A 148 17.66 17.57 13.02
C LEU A 148 17.38 17.59 14.51
N ARG A 149 18.47 17.61 15.29
CA ARG A 149 18.42 17.84 16.73
C ARG A 149 19.30 19.03 17.09
N LEU A 150 18.72 20.03 17.75
CA LEU A 150 19.44 21.17 18.30
C LEU A 150 19.13 21.24 19.81
N GLY A 151 20.03 20.65 20.61
CA GLY A 151 19.82 20.47 22.05
C GLY A 151 18.60 19.61 22.37
N ARG A 152 17.57 20.23 22.98
CA ARG A 152 16.28 19.59 23.30
C ARG A 152 15.28 19.63 22.14
N LEU A 153 15.50 20.50 21.15
CA LEU A 153 14.62 20.65 20.00
C LEU A 153 14.85 19.51 19.00
N ARG A 154 13.75 18.93 18.51
CA ARG A 154 13.75 17.86 17.50
C ARG A 154 12.84 18.26 16.34
N VAL A 155 13.35 18.13 15.12
CA VAL A 155 12.58 18.32 13.90
C VAL A 155 12.24 16.95 13.32
N PRO A 156 10.96 16.55 13.29
CA PRO A 156 10.55 15.28 12.71
C PRO A 156 10.83 15.21 11.20
N ALA A 157 11.29 14.05 10.75
CA ALA A 157 11.52 13.73 9.35
C ALA A 157 10.36 12.94 8.75
N HIS A 158 10.20 13.04 7.44
CA HIS A 158 9.34 12.15 6.67
C HIS A 158 10.03 10.79 6.49
N VAL A 159 9.24 9.71 6.52
CA VAL A 159 9.67 8.36 6.17
C VAL A 159 8.91 7.94 4.92
N ALA A 160 9.64 7.75 3.81
CA ALA A 160 9.03 7.32 2.56
C ALA A 160 8.27 5.99 2.75
N GLY A 161 7.06 5.89 2.20
CA GLY A 161 6.19 4.71 2.30
C GLY A 161 5.38 4.59 3.59
N ALA A 162 5.65 5.39 4.63
CA ALA A 162 4.88 5.31 5.87
C ALA A 162 3.42 5.76 5.71
N GLU A 163 3.15 6.71 4.80
CA GLU A 163 1.80 7.18 4.48
C GLU A 163 0.96 6.05 3.85
N GLU A 164 1.56 5.24 2.97
CA GLU A 164 0.92 4.05 2.38
C GLU A 164 0.56 2.99 3.43
N LEU A 165 1.49 2.70 4.34
CA LEU A 165 1.24 1.74 5.43
C LEU A 165 0.09 2.21 6.33
N ALA A 166 0.06 3.50 6.67
CA ALA A 166 -1.03 4.08 7.46
C ALA A 166 -2.37 4.01 6.71
N ALA A 167 -2.40 4.32 5.40
CA ALA A 167 -3.61 4.24 4.58
C ALA A 167 -4.15 2.80 4.49
N HIS A 168 -3.28 1.81 4.31
CA HIS A 168 -3.68 0.41 4.31
C HIS A 168 -4.18 -0.08 5.67
N ALA A 169 -3.54 0.31 6.77
CA ALA A 169 -3.98 -0.09 8.11
C ALA A 169 -5.32 0.56 8.50
N TYR A 170 -5.54 1.81 8.09
CA TYR A 170 -6.84 2.46 8.20
C TYR A 170 -7.91 1.70 7.41
N ALA A 171 -7.67 1.44 6.12
CA ALA A 171 -8.59 0.72 5.25
C ALA A 171 -8.92 -0.68 5.78
N ARG A 172 -7.90 -1.43 6.26
CA ARG A 172 -8.09 -2.71 6.96
C ARG A 172 -9.06 -2.56 8.13
N THR A 173 -8.86 -1.54 8.95
CA THR A 173 -9.61 -1.34 10.19
C THR A 173 -11.06 -0.90 9.93
N VAL A 174 -11.29 0.14 9.13
CA VAL A 174 -12.65 0.64 8.86
C VAL A 174 -13.50 -0.32 8.04
N CYS A 175 -12.88 -1.13 7.18
CA CYS A 175 -13.58 -2.16 6.40
C CYS A 175 -13.66 -3.52 7.11
N GLY A 176 -13.09 -3.67 8.31
CA GLY A 176 -13.12 -4.93 9.06
C GLY A 176 -12.44 -6.10 8.35
N LEU A 177 -11.35 -5.83 7.61
CA LEU A 177 -10.66 -6.85 6.81
C LEU A 177 -9.78 -7.72 7.71
N GLY A 178 -9.69 -9.00 7.35
CA GLY A 178 -8.85 -9.95 8.09
C GLY A 178 -7.35 -9.74 7.88
N ARG A 179 -6.95 -9.11 6.76
CA ARG A 179 -5.56 -8.83 6.36
C ARG A 179 -5.44 -7.45 5.72
N SER A 180 -4.24 -6.88 5.72
CA SER A 180 -3.95 -5.60 5.09
C SER A 180 -4.17 -5.63 3.57
N PRO A 181 -4.85 -4.62 2.98
CA PRO A 181 -4.97 -4.49 1.53
C PRO A 181 -3.61 -4.37 0.81
N LEU A 182 -2.54 -4.01 1.52
CA LEU A 182 -1.18 -3.99 0.97
C LEU A 182 -0.75 -5.36 0.42
N LEU A 183 -1.13 -6.45 1.10
CA LEU A 183 -0.86 -7.82 0.62
C LEU A 183 -1.66 -8.16 -0.63
N LEU A 184 -2.88 -7.64 -0.75
CA LEU A 184 -3.68 -7.80 -1.95
C LEU A 184 -3.07 -7.03 -3.14
N SER A 185 -2.57 -5.81 -2.91
CA SER A 185 -1.83 -5.05 -3.92
C SER A 185 -0.58 -5.79 -4.38
N ALA A 186 0.17 -6.39 -3.45
CA ALA A 186 1.34 -7.21 -3.74
C ALA A 186 1.00 -8.45 -4.58
N ALA A 187 -0.02 -9.20 -4.17
CA ALA A 187 -0.47 -10.39 -4.89
C ALA A 187 -0.98 -10.05 -6.29
N LEU A 188 -1.66 -8.91 -6.43
CA LEU A 188 -2.11 -8.41 -7.73
C LEU A 188 -0.92 -8.09 -8.63
N ALA A 189 0.06 -7.33 -8.14
CA ALA A 189 1.28 -7.02 -8.88
C ALA A 189 2.04 -8.30 -9.32
N ALA A 190 2.20 -9.26 -8.41
CA ALA A 190 2.86 -10.53 -8.70
C ALA A 190 2.12 -11.33 -9.79
N SER A 191 0.78 -11.32 -9.79
CA SER A 191 -0.02 -12.03 -10.80
C SER A 191 0.21 -11.50 -12.22
N TYR A 192 0.45 -10.19 -12.38
CA TYR A 192 0.78 -9.61 -13.69
C TYR A 192 2.19 -9.92 -14.15
N THR A 193 3.17 -9.93 -13.25
CA THR A 193 4.54 -10.32 -13.61
C THR A 193 4.64 -11.77 -14.06
N ALA A 194 3.78 -12.65 -13.53
CA ALA A 194 3.73 -14.06 -13.92
C ALA A 194 3.01 -14.29 -15.27
N GLU A 195 2.08 -13.41 -15.66
CA GLU A 195 1.30 -13.54 -16.90
C GLU A 195 2.03 -13.00 -18.15
N VAL A 196 3.08 -12.16 -17.99
CA VAL A 196 3.90 -11.67 -19.13
C VAL A 196 4.94 -12.73 -19.52
N PRO A 197 4.85 -13.38 -20.70
CA PRO A 197 5.88 -14.32 -21.14
C PRO A 197 7.18 -13.57 -21.43
N ALA A 198 8.31 -14.13 -21.02
CA ALA A 198 9.62 -13.61 -21.40
C ALA A 198 9.72 -13.50 -22.93
N PRO A 199 10.29 -12.41 -23.49
CA PRO A 199 10.48 -12.32 -24.93
C PRO A 199 11.33 -13.49 -25.41
N ALA A 200 10.83 -14.21 -26.42
CA ALA A 200 11.55 -15.33 -27.02
C ALA A 200 12.95 -14.86 -27.43
N ALA A 201 13.98 -15.58 -26.98
CA ALA A 201 15.35 -15.30 -27.32
C ALA A 201 15.47 -15.24 -28.85
N SER A 202 15.89 -14.09 -29.38
CA SER A 202 16.14 -13.93 -30.81
C SER A 202 17.16 -14.97 -31.25
N ALA A 203 16.74 -15.90 -32.09
CA ALA A 203 17.66 -16.81 -32.77
C ALA A 203 18.68 -15.95 -33.52
N ARG A 204 19.95 -16.01 -33.10
CA ARG A 204 21.05 -15.50 -33.92
C ARG A 204 21.15 -16.42 -35.14
N GLU A 205 20.71 -15.93 -36.29
CA GLU A 205 21.05 -16.52 -37.57
C GLU A 205 22.58 -16.44 -37.77
N LYS A 206 23.15 -17.54 -38.26
CA LYS A 206 24.58 -17.70 -38.58
C LYS A 206 24.91 -17.05 -39.91
#